data_AF-A0A444G4E7-F1
#
_entry.id   AF-A0A444G4E7-F1
#
_cell.length_a   1.000
_cell.length_b   1.000
_cell.length_c   1.000
_cell.angle_alpha   90.00
_cell.angle_beta   90.00
_cell.angle_gamma   90.00
#
_symmetry.space_group_name_H-M   'P 1'
#
loop_
_entity.id
_entity.type
_entity.pdbx_description
1 polymer ?
#
loop_
_entity_poly.entity_id
_entity_poly.type
_entity_poly.pdbx_seq_one_letter_code
_entity_poly.pdbx_strand_id
1 'polypeptide(L)'
;MDGARVQLGDTIGDAVSRIRFAPGSNNLLISSWDSVRYYYAAVLRLFDVDGCVLRVRAPSDGVLLDCCFEDEKAALSASSDGCIRR
;
A
#
# COMPACT_ATOMS: atom_id res chain seq x y z
N MET A 1 25.35 8.30 7.16
CA MET A 1 24.65 7.20 7.84
C MET A 1 24.44 6.11 6.81
N ASP A 2 25.14 4.98 6.95
CA ASP A 2 24.80 3.78 6.18
C ASP A 2 23.60 3.13 6.85
N GLY A 3 22.40 3.47 6.37
CA GLY A 3 21.18 2.76 6.77
C GLY A 3 21.18 1.37 6.15
N ALA A 4 20.86 0.35 6.95
CA ALA A 4 20.66 -1.00 6.42
C ALA A 4 19.49 -0.97 5.42
N ARG A 5 19.73 -1.49 4.21
CA ARG A 5 18.69 -1.63 3.19
C ARG A 5 17.86 -2.88 3.50
N VAL A 6 16.55 -2.70 3.65
CA VAL A 6 15.60 -3.80 3.76
C VAL A 6 14.95 -4.01 2.39
N GLN A 7 15.07 -5.23 1.86
CA GLN A 7 14.37 -5.61 0.65
C GLN A 7 13.07 -6.30 1.04
N LEU A 8 11.94 -5.75 0.61
CA LEU A 8 10.62 -6.35 0.83
C LEU A 8 10.51 -7.65 0.05
N GLY A 9 9.97 -8.70 0.67
CA GLY A 9 9.92 -10.05 0.08
C GLY A 9 9.06 -10.16 -1.18
N ASP A 10 7.93 -9.43 -1.22
CA ASP A 10 7.09 -9.36 -2.42
C ASP A 10 7.54 -8.21 -3.33
N THR A 11 7.80 -8.54 -4.59
CA THR A 11 8.17 -7.55 -5.60
C THR A 11 6.99 -6.65 -5.93
N ILE A 12 7.24 -5.33 -5.88
CA ILE A 12 6.29 -4.31 -6.33
C ILE A 12 6.57 -4.07 -7.81
N GLY A 13 5.76 -4.69 -8.66
CA GLY A 13 5.85 -4.59 -10.13
C GLY A 13 4.86 -3.60 -10.75
N ASP A 14 4.04 -2.93 -9.93
CA ASP A 14 3.10 -1.90 -10.34
C ASP A 14 3.62 -0.49 -10.00
N ALA A 15 3.03 0.51 -10.65
CA ALA A 15 3.29 1.92 -10.45
C ALA A 15 2.72 2.39 -9.11
N VAL A 16 3.59 2.60 -8.13
CA VAL A 16 3.23 3.11 -6.81
C VAL A 16 2.79 4.57 -6.89
N SER A 17 1.64 4.88 -6.29
CA SER A 17 1.08 6.23 -6.20
C SER A 17 1.37 6.90 -4.87
N ARG A 18 1.37 6.14 -3.77
CA ARG A 18 1.73 6.66 -2.44
C ARG A 18 2.30 5.58 -1.53
N ILE A 19 3.21 6.01 -0.66
CA ILE A 19 3.80 5.23 0.43
C ILE A 19 3.64 6.01 1.74
N ARG A 20 3.21 5.36 2.83
CA ARG A 20 3.11 5.95 4.17
C ARG A 20 3.49 4.94 5.24
N PHE A 21 4.34 5.32 6.19
CA PHE A 21 4.51 4.57 7.42
C PHE A 21 3.34 4.84 8.37
N ALA A 22 3.00 3.84 9.18
CA ALA A 22 2.06 3.99 10.27
C ALA A 22 2.62 4.96 11.33
N PRO A 23 1.75 5.67 12.09
CA PRO A 23 2.20 6.66 13.08
C PRO A 23 3.10 6.13 14.21
N GLY A 24 2.97 4.86 14.58
CA GLY A 24 3.58 4.25 15.76
C GLY A 24 4.16 2.85 15.54
N SER A 25 4.18 2.36 14.29
CA SER A 25 4.78 1.08 13.92
C SER A 25 5.51 1.16 12.59
N ASN A 26 6.32 0.15 12.29
CA ASN A 26 6.98 0.00 10.99
C ASN A 26 6.07 -0.67 9.95
N ASN A 27 4.75 -0.56 10.13
CA ASN A 27 3.83 -0.94 9.07
C ASN A 27 3.89 0.10 7.93
N LEU A 28 3.92 -0.36 6.69
CA LEU A 28 4.06 0.44 5.49
C LEU A 28 2.85 0.23 4.59
N LEU A 29 2.06 1.29 4.40
CA LEU A 29 0.93 1.31 3.50
C LEU A 29 1.38 1.82 2.13
N ILE A 30 0.98 1.10 1.08
CA ILE A 30 1.35 1.41 -0.31
C ILE A 30 0.10 1.32 -1.18
N SER A 31 -0.25 2.40 -1.86
CA SER A 31 -1.22 2.40 -2.95
C SER A 31 -0.51 2.38 -4.29
N SER A 32 -1.05 1.66 -5.27
CA SER A 32 -0.56 1.60 -6.64
C SER A 32 -1.65 2.01 -7.63
N TRP A 33 -1.27 2.60 -8.76
CA TRP A 33 -2.19 3.06 -9.82
C TRP A 33 -2.64 1.95 -10.76
N ASP A 34 -1.77 0.99 -11.03
CA ASP A 34 -2.07 -0.15 -11.88
C ASP A 34 -1.92 -1.46 -11.09
N SER A 35 -2.29 -2.56 -11.75
CA SER A 35 -2.08 -3.90 -11.22
C SER A 35 -1.54 -4.78 -12.34
N VAL A 36 -0.46 -5.50 -12.03
CA VAL A 36 0.11 -6.51 -12.94
C VAL A 36 -0.84 -7.70 -13.12
N ARG A 37 -1.83 -7.88 -12.22
CA ARG A 37 -2.86 -8.92 -12.36
C ARG A 37 -4.07 -8.34 -13.10
N TYR A 38 -4.35 -8.90 -14.28
CA TYR A 38 -5.39 -8.51 -15.24
C TYR A 38 -6.82 -8.33 -14.71
N TYR A 39 -7.13 -8.74 -13.46
CA TYR A 39 -8.47 -8.69 -12.91
C TYR A 39 -8.84 -7.40 -12.17
N TYR A 40 -7.87 -6.58 -11.78
CA TYR A 40 -8.12 -5.36 -11.01
C TYR A 40 -7.40 -4.17 -11.64
N ALA A 41 -7.93 -2.97 -11.46
CA ALA A 41 -7.27 -1.77 -11.93
C ALA A 41 -6.06 -1.42 -11.05
N ALA A 42 -6.20 -1.55 -9.73
CA ALA A 42 -5.20 -1.11 -8.77
C ALA A 42 -5.19 -1.97 -7.51
N VAL A 43 -4.25 -1.68 -6.61
CA VAL A 43 -4.07 -2.46 -5.38
C VAL A 43 -3.52 -1.60 -4.24
N LEU A 44 -4.08 -1.78 -3.04
CA LEU A 44 -3.56 -1.29 -1.77
C LEU A 44 -2.84 -2.43 -1.05
N ARG A 45 -1.66 -2.15 -0.49
CA ARG A 45 -0.83 -3.10 0.26
C ARG A 45 -0.51 -2.58 1.64
N LEU A 46 -0.54 -3.45 2.62
CA LEU A 46 0.00 -3.22 3.96
C LEU A 46 1.15 -4.19 4.20
N PHE A 47 2.36 -3.66 4.34
CA PHE A 47 3.55 -4.43 4.71
C PHE A 47 3.89 -4.23 6.19
N ASP A 48 4.37 -5.27 6.83
CA ASP A 48 5.15 -5.19 8.06
C ASP A 48 6.63 -5.23 7.67
N VAL A 49 7.32 -4.10 7.84
CA VAL A 49 8.72 -3.95 7.42
C VAL A 49 9.66 -4.72 8.34
N ASP A 50 9.36 -4.82 9.63
CA ASP A 50 10.21 -5.54 10.59
C ASP A 50 10.19 -7.05 10.32
N GLY A 51 9.00 -7.59 10.04
CA GLY A 51 8.83 -8.99 9.65
C GLY A 51 9.19 -9.28 8.19
N CYS A 52 9.32 -8.26 7.35
CA CYS A 52 9.42 -8.38 5.89
C CYS A 52 8.24 -9.18 5.27
N VAL A 53 7.02 -8.92 5.76
CA VAL A 53 5.80 -9.66 5.38
C VAL A 53 4.76 -8.73 4.77
N LEU A 54 4.16 -9.13 3.65
CA LEU A 54 2.92 -8.53 3.15
C LEU A 54 1.74 -9.02 3.99
N ARG A 55 1.14 -8.13 4.78
CA ARG A 55 0.01 -8.47 5.67
C ARG A 55 -1.34 -8.40 4.98
N VAL A 56 -1.54 -7.40 4.13
CA VAL A 56 -2.82 -7.19 3.44
C VAL A 56 -2.57 -6.81 1.99
N ARG A 57 -3.40 -7.37 1.10
CA ARG A 57 -3.54 -6.95 -0.29
C ARG A 57 -5.02 -6.72 -0.59
N ALA A 58 -5.41 -5.47 -0.79
CA ALA A 58 -6.79 -5.09 -1.08
C ALA A 58 -6.89 -4.56 -2.52
N PRO A 59 -7.47 -5.32 -3.46
CA PRO A 59 -7.66 -4.87 -4.84
C PRO A 59 -8.71 -3.76 -4.94
N SER A 60 -8.60 -2.94 -5.98
CA SER A 60 -9.55 -1.88 -6.31
C SER A 60 -9.88 -1.88 -7.79
N ASP A 61 -11.16 -1.68 -8.11
CA ASP A 61 -11.66 -1.53 -9.49
C ASP A 61 -11.35 -0.14 -10.06
N GLY A 62 -11.12 0.85 -9.19
CA GLY A 62 -10.65 2.19 -9.56
C GLY A 62 -9.18 2.40 -9.22
N VAL A 63 -8.51 3.26 -9.98
CA VAL A 63 -7.09 3.62 -9.80
C VAL A 63 -6.90 4.29 -8.44
N LEU A 64 -6.00 3.78 -7.60
CA LEU A 64 -5.79 4.32 -6.25
C LEU A 64 -4.84 5.52 -6.28
N LEU A 65 -5.36 6.71 -6.06
CA LEU A 65 -4.61 7.97 -6.14
C LEU A 65 -3.86 8.30 -4.84
N ASP A 66 -4.40 7.88 -3.70
CA ASP A 66 -3.87 8.20 -2.38
C ASP A 66 -4.21 7.10 -1.36
N CYS A 67 -3.46 7.06 -0.27
CA CYS A 67 -3.77 6.30 0.92
C CYS A 67 -3.19 6.97 2.18
N CYS A 68 -3.87 6.80 3.31
CA CYS A 68 -3.37 7.27 4.61
C CYS A 68 -3.77 6.31 5.73
N PHE A 69 -3.04 6.36 6.84
CA PHE A 69 -3.51 5.77 8.09
C PHE A 69 -4.47 6.73 8.78
N GLU A 70 -5.60 6.20 9.25
CA GLU A 70 -6.45 6.86 10.23
C GLU A 70 -5.81 6.71 11.62
N ASP A 71 -5.38 5.49 11.94
CA ASP A 71 -4.65 5.11 13.15
C ASP A 71 -3.83 3.82 12.90
N GLU A 72 -3.34 3.18 13.96
CA GLU A 72 -2.58 1.91 13.87
C GLU A 72 -3.43 0.70 13.41
N LYS A 73 -4.74 0.83 13.38
CA LYS A 73 -5.70 -0.26 13.13
C LYS A 73 -6.47 -0.06 11.83
N ALA A 74 -6.45 1.14 11.26
CA ALA A 74 -7.22 1.48 10.09
C ALA A 74 -6.48 2.40 9.13
N ALA A 75 -6.77 2.18 7.85
CA ALA A 75 -6.25 2.98 6.76
C ALA A 75 -7.39 3.35 5.81
N LEU A 76 -7.19 4.40 5.03
CA LEU A 76 -8.09 4.85 3.99
C LEU A 76 -7.36 4.84 2.66
N SER A 77 -8.11 4.62 1.58
CA SER A 77 -7.65 4.77 0.20
C SER A 77 -8.62 5.66 -0.58
N ALA A 78 -8.07 6.51 -1.43
CA ALA A 78 -8.83 7.37 -2.33
C ALA A 78 -8.61 6.93 -3.78
N SER A 79 -9.70 6.83 -4.54
CA SER A 79 -9.70 6.24 -5.87
C SER A 79 -10.25 7.20 -6.92
N SER A 80 -9.86 6.99 -8.18
CA SER A 80 -10.31 7.79 -9.33
C SER A 80 -11.81 7.65 -9.64
N ASP A 81 -12.46 6.64 -9.06
CA ASP A 81 -13.93 6.46 -9.09
C ASP A 81 -14.68 7.43 -8.14
N GLY A 82 -13.96 8.33 -7.47
CA GLY A 82 -14.53 9.31 -6.53
C GLY A 82 -14.85 8.72 -5.16
N CYS A 83 -14.49 7.46 -4.89
CA CYS A 83 -14.77 6.81 -3.61
C CYS A 83 -13.56 6.85 -2.66
N ILE A 84 -13.86 6.93 -1.37
CA ILE A 84 -12.91 6.69 -0.27
C ILE A 84 -13.30 5.36 0.39
N ARG A 85 -12.34 4.46 0.61
CA ARG A 85 -12.57 3.14 1.22
C ARG A 85 -11.68 2.95 2.44
N ARG A 86 -12.18 2.25 3.45
CA ARG A 86 -11.51 1.93 4.72
C ARG A 86 -11.19 0.45 4.82
#